data_AF-A0A503PQG6-F1
#
_entry.id   AF-A0A503PQG6-F1
#
_cell.length_a   1.000
_cell.length_b   1.000
_cell.length_c   1.000
_cell.angle_alpha   90.00
_cell.angle_beta   90.00
_cell.angle_gamma   90.00
#
_symmetry.space_group_name_H-M   'P 1'
#
loop_
_entity.id
_entity.type
_entity.pdbx_description
1 polymer ?
#
loop_
_entity_poly.entity_id
_entity_poly.type
_entity_poly.pdbx_seq_one_letter_code
_entity_poly.pdbx_strand_id
1 'polypeptide(L)'
;MIEQDEAHALRRYVRNRTAGRPAPEYARFDPVIQGWLESNETEAAGRCDGRAFRQVRRPGLPWCEWLGLDTRIAEDHALQAFFELRAKEGHDWLRLLKEVARNRQAALRDWRREGFGILSRLRAQEALRPDVRLHSTLADEFRMPGRGMRSLRKS
;
A
#
# COMPACT_ATOMS: atom_id res chain seq x y z
N MET A 1 -10.25 -20.72 2.98
CA MET A 1 -10.57 -19.61 3.92
C MET A 1 -9.71 -18.38 3.64
N ILE A 2 -8.40 -18.52 3.40
CA ILE A 2 -7.46 -17.41 3.11
C ILE A 2 -7.86 -16.54 1.89
N GLU A 3 -8.28 -17.17 0.79
CA GLU A 3 -8.63 -16.45 -0.45
C GLU A 3 -9.86 -15.53 -0.30
N GLN A 4 -10.80 -15.89 0.58
CA GLN A 4 -11.97 -15.07 0.84
C GLN A 4 -11.59 -13.80 1.59
N ASP A 5 -10.80 -13.93 2.66
CA ASP A 5 -10.30 -12.79 3.43
C ASP A 5 -9.49 -11.83 2.56
N GLU A 6 -8.68 -12.38 1.67
CA GLU A 6 -7.89 -11.61 0.73
C GLU A 6 -8.75 -10.87 -0.30
N ALA A 7 -9.81 -11.50 -0.82
CA ALA A 7 -10.75 -10.83 -1.70
C ALA A 7 -11.54 -9.71 -0.98
N HIS A 8 -11.78 -9.85 0.32
CA HIS A 8 -12.32 -8.77 1.16
C HIS A 8 -11.30 -7.64 1.36
N ALA A 9 -10.02 -7.97 1.60
CA ALA A 9 -8.93 -7.01 1.70
C ALA A 9 -8.76 -6.22 0.38
N LEU A 10 -8.80 -6.90 -0.77
CA LEU A 10 -8.77 -6.28 -2.09
C LEU A 10 -9.87 -5.24 -2.28
N ARG A 11 -11.12 -5.60 -1.94
CA ARG A 11 -12.25 -4.66 -2.04
C ARG A 11 -12.05 -3.43 -1.14
N ARG A 12 -11.57 -3.63 0.10
CA ARG A 12 -11.26 -2.52 1.02
C ARG A 12 -10.15 -1.63 0.45
N TYR A 13 -9.09 -2.23 -0.10
CA TYR A 13 -7.96 -1.52 -0.70
C TYR A 13 -8.44 -0.61 -1.83
N VAL A 14 -9.16 -1.17 -2.81
CA VAL A 14 -9.67 -0.42 -3.97
C VAL A 14 -10.66 0.66 -3.53
N ARG A 15 -11.54 0.39 -2.56
CA ARG A 15 -12.47 1.38 -2.02
C ARG A 15 -11.72 2.56 -1.38
N ASN A 16 -10.73 2.27 -0.53
CA ASN A 16 -9.96 3.30 0.16
C ASN A 16 -9.13 4.15 -0.81
N ARG A 17 -8.50 3.51 -1.80
CA ARG A 17 -7.85 4.17 -2.95
C ARG A 17 -8.79 5.11 -3.71
N THR A 18 -9.95 4.60 -4.11
CA THR A 18 -10.96 5.39 -4.86
C THR A 18 -11.43 6.60 -4.06
N ALA A 19 -11.56 6.45 -2.75
CA ALA A 19 -12.01 7.52 -1.87
C ALA A 19 -10.89 8.50 -1.45
N GLY A 20 -9.62 8.22 -1.80
CA GLY A 20 -8.48 8.99 -1.29
C GLY A 20 -8.36 8.93 0.24
N ARG A 21 -8.81 7.84 0.87
CA ARG A 21 -8.81 7.65 2.33
C ARG A 21 -7.68 6.71 2.73
N PRO A 22 -6.48 7.21 3.08
CA PRO A 22 -5.42 6.37 3.62
C PRO A 22 -5.85 5.76 4.96
N ALA A 23 -5.18 4.68 5.35
CA ALA A 23 -5.40 4.04 6.63
C ALA A 23 -5.00 4.98 7.78
N PRO A 24 -5.84 5.12 8.81
CA PRO A 24 -5.56 6.01 9.93
C PRO A 24 -4.37 5.51 10.74
N GLU A 25 -3.43 6.40 11.01
CA GLU A 25 -2.26 6.07 11.82
C GLU A 25 -2.54 6.17 13.32
N TYR A 26 -3.65 6.80 13.70
CA TYR A 26 -4.06 7.00 15.08
C TYR A 26 -5.47 6.46 15.29
N ALA A 27 -5.74 6.04 16.51
CA ALA A 27 -7.07 5.67 16.95
C ALA A 27 -7.40 6.34 18.28
N ARG A 28 -8.65 6.75 18.43
CA ARG A 28 -9.20 7.36 19.64
C ARG A 28 -10.20 6.42 20.28
N PHE A 29 -10.13 6.26 21.60
CA PHE A 29 -11.14 5.49 22.33
C PHE A 29 -12.43 6.31 22.44
N ASP A 30 -13.53 5.68 22.07
CA ASP A 30 -14.87 6.24 22.22
C ASP A 30 -15.60 5.51 23.35
N PRO A 31 -15.97 6.20 24.44
CA PRO A 31 -16.61 5.60 25.60
C PRO A 31 -18.08 5.23 25.35
N VAL A 32 -18.75 5.78 24.33
CA VAL A 32 -20.15 5.47 24.04
C VAL A 32 -20.26 4.09 23.42
N ILE A 33 -19.41 3.80 22.42
CA ILE A 33 -19.37 2.50 21.75
C ILE A 33 -18.37 1.52 22.38
N GLN A 34 -17.65 1.94 23.42
CA GLN A 34 -16.59 1.18 24.09
C GLN A 34 -15.57 0.60 23.10
N GLY A 35 -15.13 1.42 22.15
CA GLY A 35 -14.35 0.97 20.99
C GLY A 35 -13.30 1.97 20.52
N TRP A 36 -12.37 1.51 19.69
CA TRP A 36 -11.36 2.35 19.05
C TRP A 36 -11.87 2.84 17.70
N LEU A 37 -11.95 4.16 17.53
CA LEU A 37 -12.30 4.83 16.29
C LEU A 37 -11.07 5.37 15.59
N GLU A 38 -11.14 5.44 14.27
CA GLU A 38 -10.13 6.07 13.43
C GLU A 38 -9.94 7.54 13.82
N SER A 39 -8.70 8.00 13.86
CA SER A 39 -8.33 9.37 14.21
C SER A 39 -7.06 9.78 13.46
N ASN A 40 -6.76 11.07 13.45
CA ASN A 40 -5.57 11.62 12.80
C ASN A 40 -4.57 12.18 13.82
N GLU A 41 -3.37 12.52 13.35
CA GLU A 41 -2.30 13.06 14.19
C GLU A 41 -2.72 14.38 14.87
N THR A 42 -3.43 15.25 14.16
CA THR A 42 -3.88 16.56 14.69
C THR A 42 -4.83 16.39 15.88
N GLU A 43 -5.80 15.48 15.79
CA GLU A 43 -6.71 15.15 16.88
C GLU A 43 -5.98 14.51 18.07
N ALA A 44 -5.01 13.63 17.80
CA ALA A 44 -4.20 13.00 18.82
C ALA A 44 -3.27 14.00 19.54
N ALA A 45 -2.67 14.93 18.80
CA ALA A 45 -1.80 15.98 19.32
C ALA A 45 -2.58 17.05 20.11
N GLY A 46 -3.79 17.39 19.65
CA GLY A 46 -4.67 18.35 20.31
C GLY A 46 -5.37 17.83 21.58
N ARG A 47 -5.20 16.54 21.94
CA ARG A 47 -5.82 15.87 23.10
C ARG A 47 -7.25 16.33 23.36
N CYS A 48 -8.17 15.98 22.46
CA CYS A 48 -9.60 16.23 22.66
C CYS A 48 -10.11 15.67 24.00
N ASP A 49 -10.58 16.54 24.90
CA ASP A 49 -11.53 16.27 25.99
C ASP A 49 -11.26 15.00 26.80
N GLY A 50 -10.02 14.75 27.22
CA GLY A 50 -9.68 13.61 28.09
C GLY A 50 -9.84 12.22 27.45
N ARG A 51 -10.03 12.13 26.12
CA ARG A 51 -10.12 10.85 25.41
C ARG A 51 -8.75 10.19 25.26
N ALA A 52 -8.70 8.87 25.36
CA ALA A 52 -7.48 8.11 25.17
C ALA A 52 -7.16 7.95 23.67
N PHE A 53 -5.89 8.10 23.30
CA PHE A 53 -5.39 7.92 21.94
C PHE A 53 -4.30 6.86 21.91
N ARG A 54 -4.17 6.18 20.77
CA ARG A 54 -3.03 5.31 20.48
C ARG A 54 -2.60 5.44 19.03
N GLN A 55 -1.30 5.35 18.81
CA GLN A 55 -0.75 5.21 17.46
C GLN A 55 -0.89 3.75 17.02
N VAL A 56 -1.55 3.53 15.89
CA VAL A 56 -1.74 2.22 15.26
C VAL A 56 -0.51 1.86 14.42
N ARG A 57 0.03 2.84 13.69
CA ARG A 57 1.27 2.66 12.92
C ARG A 57 2.45 2.60 13.88
N ARG A 58 3.25 1.52 13.80
CA ARG A 58 4.48 1.38 14.58
C ARG A 58 5.69 1.51 13.66
N PRO A 59 6.65 2.40 13.96
CA PRO A 59 7.90 2.47 13.20
C PRO A 59 8.58 1.09 13.13
N GLY A 60 9.03 0.71 11.95
CA GLY A 60 9.72 -0.56 11.71
C GLY A 60 8.82 -1.78 11.46
N LEU A 61 7.48 -1.65 11.57
CA LEU A 61 6.56 -2.70 11.13
C LEU A 61 6.01 -2.41 9.72
N PRO A 62 5.71 -3.46 8.92
CA PRO A 62 5.05 -3.30 7.63
C PRO A 62 3.74 -2.52 7.75
N TRP A 63 3.53 -1.61 6.81
CA TRP A 63 2.34 -0.76 6.76
C TRP A 63 1.91 -0.54 5.31
N CYS A 64 0.66 -0.86 5.02
CA CYS A 64 0.00 -0.48 3.78
C CYS A 64 -0.64 0.89 3.97
N GLU A 65 -0.31 1.84 3.11
CA GLU A 65 -0.91 3.18 3.09
C GLU A 65 -2.46 3.15 3.08
N TRP A 66 -3.07 2.13 2.44
CA TRP A 66 -4.52 2.06 2.24
C TRP A 66 -5.24 1.11 3.20
N LEU A 67 -4.53 0.16 3.80
CA LEU A 67 -5.10 -0.89 4.65
C LEU A 67 -4.50 -0.97 6.05
N GLY A 68 -3.46 -0.19 6.34
CA GLY A 68 -2.77 -0.15 7.62
C GLY A 68 -1.93 -1.40 7.83
N LEU A 69 -2.21 -2.12 8.92
CA LEU A 69 -1.48 -3.35 9.28
C LEU A 69 -1.71 -4.53 8.31
N ASP A 70 -2.72 -4.45 7.45
CA ASP A 70 -3.01 -5.49 6.45
C ASP A 70 -2.22 -5.23 5.16
N THR A 71 -1.03 -5.81 5.09
CA THR A 71 -0.07 -5.59 3.98
C THR A 71 -0.21 -6.56 2.82
N ARG A 72 -1.11 -7.56 2.92
CA ARG A 72 -1.26 -8.64 1.92
C ARG A 72 -1.38 -8.15 0.49
N ILE A 73 -2.19 -7.10 0.25
CA ILE A 73 -2.36 -6.53 -1.09
C ILE A 73 -1.12 -5.74 -1.53
N ALA A 74 -0.46 -5.03 -0.60
CA ALA A 74 0.74 -4.25 -0.90
C ALA A 74 1.96 -5.14 -1.21
N GLU A 75 2.05 -6.31 -0.57
CA GLU A 75 3.12 -7.30 -0.77
C GLU A 75 2.89 -8.17 -2.02
N ASP A 76 1.68 -8.18 -2.57
CA ASP A 76 1.38 -8.91 -3.79
C ASP A 76 1.88 -8.16 -5.03
N HIS A 77 3.09 -8.49 -5.47
CA HIS A 77 3.72 -7.90 -6.64
C HIS A 77 2.89 -8.04 -7.93
N ALA A 78 2.12 -9.12 -8.10
CA ALA A 78 1.30 -9.29 -9.29
C ALA A 78 0.14 -8.28 -9.29
N LEU A 79 -0.55 -8.13 -8.16
CA LEU A 79 -1.58 -7.10 -8.02
C LEU A 79 -1.01 -5.68 -8.15
N GLN A 80 0.16 -5.41 -7.55
CA GLN A 80 0.80 -4.09 -7.70
C GLN A 80 1.14 -3.79 -9.16
N ALA A 81 1.70 -4.76 -9.91
CA ALA A 81 1.97 -4.59 -11.34
C ALA A 81 0.69 -4.36 -12.17
N PHE A 82 -0.40 -5.06 -11.82
CA PHE A 82 -1.71 -4.82 -12.45
C PHE A 82 -2.20 -3.39 -12.19
N PHE A 83 -2.16 -2.91 -10.94
CA PHE A 83 -2.61 -1.57 -10.59
C PHE A 83 -1.75 -0.48 -11.23
N GLU A 84 -0.44 -0.64 -11.26
CA GLU A 84 0.48 0.31 -11.89
C GLU A 84 0.15 0.51 -13.39
N LEU A 85 -0.23 -0.57 -14.07
CA LEU A 85 -0.59 -0.50 -15.48
C LEU A 85 -2.02 0.00 -15.73
N ARG A 86 -2.98 -0.39 -14.86
CA ARG A 86 -4.42 -0.23 -15.11
C ARG A 86 -5.11 0.86 -14.30
N ALA A 87 -4.45 1.43 -13.30
CA ALA A 87 -5.04 2.37 -12.34
C ALA A 87 -4.21 3.66 -12.21
N LYS A 88 -3.99 4.35 -13.33
CA LYS A 88 -3.13 5.55 -13.40
C LYS A 88 -3.87 6.79 -12.94
N GLU A 89 -5.17 6.87 -13.22
CA GLU A 89 -6.00 8.02 -12.90
C GLU A 89 -7.06 7.67 -11.86
N GLY A 90 -7.60 8.69 -11.19
CA GLY A 90 -8.64 8.49 -10.17
C GLY A 90 -9.89 7.77 -10.69
N HIS A 91 -10.25 7.98 -11.96
CA HIS A 91 -11.41 7.34 -12.57
C HIS A 91 -11.21 5.84 -12.84
N ASP A 92 -9.96 5.39 -13.02
CA ASP A 92 -9.65 3.97 -13.17
C ASP A 92 -9.96 3.20 -11.89
N TRP A 93 -9.62 3.77 -10.72
CA TRP A 93 -9.94 3.18 -9.42
C TRP A 93 -11.44 3.01 -9.23
N LEU A 94 -12.25 3.96 -9.69
CA LEU A 94 -13.72 3.85 -9.65
C LEU A 94 -14.23 2.70 -10.54
N ARG A 95 -13.62 2.49 -11.72
CA ARG A 95 -13.94 1.35 -12.59
C ARG A 95 -13.60 0.03 -11.90
N LEU A 96 -12.39 -0.09 -11.35
CA LEU A 96 -11.95 -1.27 -10.61
C LEU A 96 -12.83 -1.53 -9.38
N LEU A 97 -13.31 -0.48 -8.70
CA LEU A 97 -14.24 -0.61 -7.57
C LEU A 97 -15.55 -1.26 -8.00
N LYS A 98 -16.09 -0.89 -9.17
CA LYS A 98 -17.30 -1.52 -9.72
C LYS A 98 -17.05 -2.99 -10.06
N GLU A 99 -15.90 -3.31 -10.65
CA GLU A 99 -15.52 -4.69 -11.00
C GLU A 99 -15.38 -5.58 -9.76
N VAL A 100 -14.62 -5.15 -8.75
CA VAL A 100 -14.43 -5.92 -7.50
C VAL A 100 -15.72 -6.00 -6.66
N ALA A 101 -16.62 -5.01 -6.77
CA ALA A 101 -17.91 -5.05 -6.10
C ALA A 101 -18.84 -6.13 -6.70
N ARG A 102 -18.78 -6.34 -8.02
CA ARG A 102 -19.57 -7.39 -8.70
C ARG A 102 -19.12 -8.78 -8.29
N ASN A 103 -17.83 -9.07 -8.39
CA ASN A 103 -17.27 -10.36 -7.97
C ASN A 103 -15.81 -10.22 -7.55
N ARG A 104 -15.59 -10.06 -6.24
CA ARG A 104 -14.26 -9.86 -5.65
C ARG A 104 -13.31 -11.05 -5.83
N GLN A 105 -13.82 -12.28 -5.81
CA GLN A 105 -12.98 -13.47 -5.97
C GLN A 105 -12.53 -13.64 -7.42
N ALA A 106 -13.44 -13.42 -8.37
CA ALA A 106 -13.07 -13.40 -9.79
C ALA A 106 -12.06 -12.28 -10.08
N ALA A 107 -12.33 -11.05 -9.62
CA ALA A 107 -11.42 -9.92 -9.77
C ALA A 107 -10.03 -10.22 -9.19
N LEU A 108 -9.95 -10.76 -7.96
CA LEU A 108 -8.66 -11.13 -7.35
C LEU A 108 -7.86 -12.10 -8.23
N ARG A 109 -8.49 -13.17 -8.72
CA ARG A 109 -7.81 -14.18 -9.56
C ARG A 109 -7.42 -13.62 -10.92
N ASP A 110 -8.34 -12.92 -11.58
CA ASP A 110 -8.12 -12.39 -12.93
C ASP A 110 -7.03 -11.31 -12.95
N TRP A 111 -7.07 -10.39 -11.98
CA TRP A 111 -6.08 -9.31 -11.87
C TRP A 111 -4.70 -9.85 -11.48
N ARG A 112 -4.62 -10.85 -10.60
CA ARG A 112 -3.37 -11.55 -10.32
C ARG A 112 -2.79 -12.22 -11.55
N ARG A 113 -3.62 -12.97 -12.30
CA ARG A 113 -3.19 -13.63 -13.53
C ARG A 113 -2.64 -12.62 -14.54
N GLU A 114 -3.33 -11.50 -14.72
CA GLU A 114 -2.86 -10.42 -15.58
C GLU A 114 -1.56 -9.79 -15.07
N GLY A 115 -1.47 -9.52 -13.77
CA GLY A 115 -0.28 -9.05 -13.08
C GLY A 115 0.95 -9.93 -13.28
N PHE A 116 0.79 -11.24 -13.13
CA PHE A 116 1.85 -12.19 -13.45
C PHE A 116 2.25 -12.11 -14.91
N GLY A 117 1.29 -11.99 -15.83
CA GLY A 117 1.56 -11.80 -17.25
C GLY A 117 2.37 -10.52 -17.54
N ILE A 118 2.13 -9.43 -16.80
CA ILE A 118 2.91 -8.19 -16.89
C ILE A 118 4.34 -8.42 -16.41
N LEU A 119 4.51 -8.99 -15.21
CA LEU A 119 5.83 -9.27 -14.63
C LEU A 119 6.66 -10.21 -15.50
N SER A 120 6.03 -11.25 -16.07
CA SER A 120 6.72 -12.18 -16.98
C SER A 120 7.21 -11.48 -18.25
N ARG A 121 6.43 -10.55 -18.82
CA ARG A 121 6.87 -9.77 -19.99
C ARG A 121 8.02 -8.83 -19.63
N LEU A 122 7.97 -8.18 -18.48
CA LEU A 122 9.07 -7.31 -18.01
C LEU A 122 10.36 -8.09 -17.84
N ARG A 123 10.32 -9.25 -17.17
CA ARG A 123 11.49 -10.14 -17.01
C ARG A 123 12.05 -10.62 -18.35
N ALA A 124 11.17 -10.97 -19.30
CA ALA A 124 11.60 -11.36 -20.64
C ALA A 124 12.28 -10.20 -21.39
N GLN A 125 11.78 -8.97 -21.23
CA GLN A 125 12.40 -7.77 -21.81
C GLN A 125 13.76 -7.47 -21.18
N GLU A 126 13.89 -7.60 -19.86
CA GLU A 126 15.17 -7.45 -19.13
C GLU A 126 16.21 -8.47 -19.60
N ALA A 127 15.81 -9.74 -19.77
CA ALA A 127 16.69 -10.80 -20.24
C ALA A 127 17.19 -10.57 -21.68
N LEU A 128 16.38 -9.92 -22.53
CA LEU A 128 16.74 -9.59 -23.91
C LEU A 128 17.57 -8.30 -24.04
N ARG A 129 17.65 -7.49 -22.98
CA ARG A 129 18.36 -6.20 -22.97
C ARG A 129 19.18 -6.02 -21.68
N PRO A 130 20.28 -6.76 -21.51
CA PRO A 130 21.14 -6.60 -20.33
C PRO A 130 21.73 -5.18 -20.19
N ASP A 131 21.76 -4.38 -21.27
CA ASP A 131 22.41 -3.06 -21.32
C ASP A 131 21.44 -1.87 -21.21
N VAL A 132 20.13 -2.07 -21.10
CA VAL A 132 19.23 -0.95 -20.76
C VAL A 132 19.29 -0.74 -19.26
N ARG A 133 20.30 0.03 -18.82
CA ARG A 133 20.28 0.66 -17.51
C ARG A 133 19.04 1.54 -17.45
N LEU A 134 17.99 1.08 -16.77
CA LEU A 134 16.94 1.96 -16.29
C LEU A 134 17.65 3.01 -15.42
N HIS A 135 17.71 4.26 -15.88
CA HIS A 135 18.14 5.39 -15.06
C HIS A 135 17.10 5.59 -13.95
N SER A 136 17.13 4.69 -12.97
CA SER A 136 16.51 4.88 -11.68
C SER A 136 17.51 5.66 -10.85
N THR A 137 17.15 6.89 -10.51
CA THR A 137 17.90 7.75 -9.59
C THR A 137 18.13 7.10 -8.22
N LEU A 138 17.37 6.05 -7.87
CA LEU A 138 17.57 5.25 -6.65
C LEU A 138 18.71 4.23 -6.75
N ALA A 139 19.05 3.75 -7.95
CA ALA A 139 20.07 2.72 -8.13
C ALA A 139 21.51 3.28 -8.11
N ASP A 140 21.68 4.57 -8.39
CA ASP A 140 22.99 5.24 -8.37
C ASP A 140 23.42 5.62 -6.94
N GLU A 141 22.47 5.83 -6.02
CA GLU A 141 22.78 6.22 -4.63
C GLU A 141 23.45 5.09 -3.82
N PHE A 142 23.24 3.83 -4.20
CA PHE A 142 23.82 2.66 -3.52
C PHE A 142 25.06 2.07 -4.22
N ARG A 143 25.50 2.65 -5.35
CA ARG A 143 26.62 2.11 -6.14
C ARG A 143 27.98 2.74 -5.84
N MET A 144 28.06 3.74 -4.96
CA MET A 144 29.34 4.31 -4.54
C MET A 144 30.02 3.43 -3.49
N PRO A 145 31.16 2.78 -3.80
CA PRO A 145 31.98 2.14 -2.79
C PRO A 145 32.67 3.24 -1.97
N GLY A 146 32.40 3.32 -0.66
CA GLY A 146 33.25 4.08 0.26
C GLY A 146 32.66 5.28 1.03
N ARG A 147 31.34 5.49 1.10
CA ARG A 147 30.75 6.39 2.11
C ARG A 147 30.00 5.62 3.18
N GLY A 148 30.75 4.82 3.94
CA GLY A 148 30.27 4.22 5.18
C GLY A 148 30.04 5.29 6.25
N MET A 149 28.86 5.24 6.87
CA MET A 149 28.46 5.53 8.27
C MET A 149 29.32 6.40 9.23
N ARG A 150 30.24 7.26 8.79
CA ARG A 150 31.10 8.08 9.67
C ARG A 150 31.49 9.43 9.05
N SER A 151 30.52 10.34 8.90
CA SER A 151 30.76 11.80 8.91
C SER A 151 29.40 12.52 8.96
N LEU A 152 29.02 13.38 9.89
CA LEU A 152 29.70 14.08 10.97
C LEU A 152 28.63 14.54 11.98
N ARG A 153 29.06 14.63 13.24
CA ARG A 153 28.36 15.24 14.39
C ARG A 153 28.06 16.73 14.17
N LYS A 154 27.00 17.19 14.87
CA LYS A 154 26.75 18.49 15.53
C LYS A 154 27.58 19.70 15.09
N SER A 155 26.88 20.70 14.55
CA SER A 155 26.67 22.02 15.17
C SER A 155 25.32 22.57 14.71
#